data_AF-A0A355PAT3-F1
#
_entry.id   AF-A0A355PAT3-F1
#
_cell.length_a   1.000
_cell.length_b   1.000
_cell.length_c   1.000
_cell.angle_alpha   90.00
_cell.angle_beta   90.00
_cell.angle_gamma   90.00
#
_symmetry.space_group_name_H-M   'P 1'
#
loop_
_entity.id
_entity.type
_entity.pdbx_description
1 polymer ?
#
loop_
_entity_poly.entity_id
_entity_poly.type
_entity_poly.pdbx_seq_one_letter_code
_entity_poly.pdbx_strand_id
1 'polypeptide(L)'
;KTTDLPVAVSSGGRTKYNRQRLNIPKTHALDAACVGAFGKLHDWTVPTLTIKAMGRGSYQRTRLTKYGFPRGFLMRQKQVHGFQTGDMVRAIVPTGKKAGTHTGRVAIRKTGSFNIQAEYGAVQGISHKYCTFIQRSDGYGYYVTLFSNLTGEAGRAVA
;
A
#
# COMPACT_ATOMS: atom_id res chain seq x y z
N LYS A 1 15.20 -23.45 -17.37
CA LYS A 1 13.93 -22.70 -17.22
C LYS A 1 12.87 -23.47 -17.97
N THR A 2 12.21 -24.41 -17.32
CA THR A 2 11.11 -25.17 -17.91
C THR A 2 10.15 -25.41 -16.77
N THR A 3 9.02 -24.72 -16.79
CA THR A 3 7.98 -24.88 -15.77
C THR A 3 7.10 -26.09 -16.09
N ASP A 4 7.34 -26.79 -17.20
CA ASP A 4 6.53 -27.90 -17.77
C ASP A 4 5.03 -27.61 -17.90
N LEU A 5 4.66 -26.34 -17.78
CA LEU A 5 3.29 -25.84 -17.92
C LEU A 5 3.10 -25.30 -19.34
N PRO A 6 1.95 -25.59 -19.98
CA PRO A 6 1.63 -25.03 -21.28
C PRO A 6 1.53 -23.51 -21.19
N VAL A 7 2.27 -22.81 -22.05
CA VAL A 7 2.25 -21.35 -22.14
C VAL A 7 1.28 -20.94 -23.25
N ALA A 8 0.26 -20.16 -22.91
CA ALA A 8 -0.62 -19.53 -23.88
C ALA A 8 -0.23 -18.06 -24.10
N VAL A 9 -0.26 -17.62 -25.35
CA VAL A 9 -0.01 -16.22 -25.74
C VAL A 9 -1.28 -15.58 -26.27
N SER A 10 -1.41 -14.26 -26.13
CA SER A 10 -2.55 -13.48 -26.62
C SER A 10 -2.11 -12.08 -27.00
N SER A 11 -2.83 -11.45 -27.93
CA SER A 11 -2.58 -10.05 -28.30
C SER A 11 -3.24 -9.08 -27.31
N GLY A 12 -2.64 -7.90 -27.13
CA GLY A 12 -3.27 -6.81 -26.37
C GLY A 12 -4.59 -6.33 -27.00
N GLY A 13 -4.73 -6.46 -28.32
CA GLY A 13 -6.00 -6.20 -29.02
C GLY A 13 -7.12 -7.13 -28.56
N ARG A 14 -6.83 -8.43 -28.38
CA ARG A 14 -7.79 -9.39 -27.83
C ARG A 14 -8.19 -9.04 -26.39
N THR A 15 -7.23 -8.65 -25.55
CA THR A 15 -7.50 -8.20 -24.17
C THR A 15 -8.44 -6.99 -24.14
N LYS A 16 -8.17 -5.98 -24.97
CA LYS A 16 -9.02 -4.80 -25.11
C LYS A 16 -10.43 -5.16 -25.62
N TYR A 17 -10.52 -6.05 -26.62
CA TYR A 17 -11.80 -6.53 -27.15
C TYR A 17 -12.64 -7.25 -26.08
N ASN A 18 -12.03 -8.16 -25.31
CA ASN A 18 -12.71 -8.86 -24.21
C ASN A 18 -13.23 -7.91 -23.14
N ARG A 19 -12.42 -6.93 -22.74
CA ARG A 19 -12.84 -5.88 -21.81
C ARG A 19 -14.07 -5.12 -22.32
N GLN A 20 -14.03 -4.66 -23.58
CA GLN A 20 -15.09 -3.84 -24.16
C GLN A 20 -16.39 -4.62 -24.32
N ARG A 21 -16.33 -5.83 -24.91
CA ARG A 21 -17.55 -6.64 -25.13
C ARG A 21 -18.21 -7.10 -23.84
N LEU A 22 -17.47 -7.18 -22.73
CA LEU A 22 -17.96 -7.57 -21.41
C LEU A 22 -18.18 -6.38 -20.46
N ASN A 23 -18.01 -5.13 -20.92
CA ASN A 23 -18.16 -3.91 -20.11
C ASN A 23 -17.32 -3.89 -18.82
N ILE A 24 -16.10 -4.42 -18.87
CA ILE A 24 -15.18 -4.44 -17.73
C ILE A 24 -14.40 -3.10 -17.72
N PRO A 25 -14.10 -2.46 -16.57
CA PRO A 25 -13.24 -1.26 -16.44
C PRO A 25 -11.74 -1.62 -16.37
N LYS A 26 -10.87 -0.70 -16.82
CA LYS A 26 -9.44 -1.01 -17.03
C LYS A 26 -8.68 -0.84 -15.71
N THR A 27 -8.21 -1.95 -15.15
CA THR A 27 -7.27 -2.00 -14.02
C THR A 27 -6.19 -3.04 -14.32
N HIS A 28 -5.05 -3.03 -13.62
CA HIS A 28 -4.00 -4.03 -13.86
C HIS A 28 -4.51 -5.47 -13.66
N ALA A 29 -5.30 -5.73 -12.62
CA ALA A 29 -5.84 -7.07 -12.35
C ALA A 29 -6.89 -7.51 -13.39
N LEU A 30 -7.81 -6.61 -13.76
CA LEU A 30 -8.86 -6.93 -14.72
C LEU A 30 -8.35 -7.01 -16.17
N ASP A 31 -7.31 -6.25 -16.49
CA ASP A 31 -6.63 -6.35 -17.79
C ASP A 31 -5.96 -7.73 -17.93
N ALA A 32 -5.29 -8.21 -16.87
CA ALA A 32 -4.73 -9.56 -16.84
C ALA A 32 -5.80 -10.66 -16.93
N ALA A 33 -6.93 -10.50 -16.23
CA ALA A 33 -8.05 -11.44 -16.32
C ALA A 33 -8.72 -11.50 -17.70
N CYS A 34 -8.52 -10.47 -18.54
CA CYS A 34 -9.07 -10.39 -19.89
C CYS A 34 -8.16 -10.96 -20.99
N VAL A 35 -7.01 -11.54 -20.63
CA VAL A 35 -6.06 -12.13 -21.57
C VAL A 35 -6.58 -13.48 -22.09
N GLY A 36 -6.43 -13.72 -23.40
CA GLY A 36 -6.75 -15.01 -24.03
C GLY A 36 -8.12 -15.10 -24.69
N ALA A 37 -8.43 -16.30 -25.19
CA ALA A 37 -9.69 -16.61 -25.84
C ALA A 37 -10.67 -17.23 -24.83
N PHE A 38 -11.73 -16.51 -24.50
CA PHE A 38 -12.80 -17.01 -23.62
C PHE A 38 -14.13 -16.31 -23.94
N GLY A 39 -15.24 -16.88 -23.46
CA GLY A 39 -16.59 -16.36 -23.70
C GLY A 39 -17.08 -15.35 -22.67
N LYS A 40 -16.90 -15.63 -21.37
CA LYS A 40 -17.38 -14.81 -20.25
C LYS A 40 -16.33 -14.77 -19.13
N LEU A 41 -16.35 -13.69 -18.35
CA LEU A 41 -15.62 -13.58 -17.07
C LEU A 41 -16.64 -13.42 -15.95
N HIS A 42 -16.56 -14.26 -14.93
CA HIS A 42 -17.48 -14.27 -13.80
C HIS A 42 -16.86 -13.57 -12.59
N ASP A 43 -17.69 -13.00 -11.72
CA ASP A 43 -17.33 -12.52 -10.38
C ASP A 43 -16.10 -11.59 -10.33
N TRP A 44 -15.92 -10.77 -11.36
CA TRP A 44 -14.77 -9.86 -11.45
C TRP A 44 -14.94 -8.58 -10.61
N THR A 45 -16.14 -8.34 -10.08
CA THR A 45 -16.50 -7.23 -9.19
C THR A 45 -16.08 -7.53 -7.75
N VAL A 46 -14.79 -7.75 -7.54
CA VAL A 46 -14.22 -8.11 -6.22
C VAL A 46 -13.19 -7.07 -5.77
N PRO A 47 -12.98 -6.90 -4.45
CA PRO A 47 -11.88 -6.09 -3.94
C PRO A 47 -10.54 -6.59 -4.47
N THR A 48 -9.64 -5.66 -4.80
CA THR A 48 -8.29 -6.00 -5.27
C THR A 48 -7.25 -5.54 -4.26
N LEU A 49 -6.22 -6.36 -4.06
CA LEU A 49 -5.08 -6.01 -3.23
C LEU A 49 -4.00 -5.37 -4.12
N THR A 50 -3.83 -4.05 -3.99
CA THR A 50 -2.75 -3.34 -4.66
C THR A 50 -1.49 -3.38 -3.80
N ILE A 51 -0.40 -3.86 -4.42
CA ILE A 51 0.91 -3.97 -3.78
C ILE A 51 1.84 -2.95 -4.42
N LYS A 52 2.39 -2.04 -3.61
CA LYS A 52 3.33 -1.00 -4.05
C LYS A 52 4.70 -1.24 -3.45
N ALA A 53 5.77 -1.15 -4.22
CA ALA A 53 7.13 -1.12 -3.69
C ALA A 53 7.39 0.25 -3.04
N MET A 54 7.94 0.25 -1.82
CA MET A 54 7.97 1.45 -0.96
C MET A 54 9.38 2.00 -0.75
N GLY A 55 10.34 1.43 -1.47
CA GLY A 55 11.74 1.84 -1.47
C GLY A 55 12.47 1.49 -0.17
N ARG A 56 13.77 1.82 -0.14
CA ARG A 56 14.57 1.81 1.08
C ARG A 56 14.56 3.19 1.73
N GLY A 57 14.74 3.21 3.05
CA GLY A 57 15.01 4.46 3.77
C GLY A 57 16.31 5.12 3.29
N SER A 58 16.44 6.42 3.55
CA SER A 58 17.65 7.16 3.20
C SER A 58 18.88 6.62 3.96
N TYR A 59 19.99 6.47 3.24
CA TYR A 59 21.29 6.19 3.86
C TYR A 59 21.81 7.39 4.68
N GLN A 60 21.46 8.61 4.27
CA GLN A 60 21.85 9.83 4.96
C GLN A 60 21.02 10.02 6.23
N ARG A 61 21.69 9.97 7.39
CA ARG A 61 21.05 10.14 8.70
C ARG A 61 20.96 11.59 9.17
N THR A 62 21.76 12.49 8.60
CA THR A 62 21.71 13.91 8.93
C THR A 62 20.91 14.65 7.89
N ARG A 63 19.76 15.19 8.28
CA ARG A 63 19.00 16.11 7.45
C ARG A 63 19.74 17.45 7.39
N LEU A 64 19.91 17.98 6.19
CA LEU A 64 20.55 19.26 5.95
C LEU A 64 19.50 20.34 5.65
N THR A 65 19.85 21.59 5.87
CA THR A 65 19.12 22.75 5.33
C THR A 65 19.36 22.86 3.82
N LYS A 66 18.62 23.75 3.16
CA LYS A 66 18.85 24.06 1.73
C LYS A 66 20.27 24.56 1.41
N TYR A 67 21.01 25.00 2.43
CA TYR A 67 22.40 25.49 2.33
C TYR A 67 23.44 24.46 2.81
N GLY A 68 23.03 23.22 3.10
CA GLY A 68 23.96 22.15 3.51
C GLY A 68 24.28 22.08 5.01
N PHE A 69 23.71 22.95 5.85
CA PHE A 69 23.95 22.90 7.30
C PHE A 69 23.12 21.81 7.99
N PRO A 70 23.65 21.07 8.98
CA PRO A 70 22.87 20.07 9.74
C PRO A 70 21.65 20.68 10.44
N ARG A 71 20.47 20.05 10.29
CA ARG A 71 19.20 20.47 10.92
C ARG A 71 18.58 19.39 11.82
N GLY A 72 18.90 18.11 11.60
CA GLY A 72 18.36 17.04 12.43
C GLY A 72 18.99 15.69 12.15
N PHE A 73 19.00 14.85 13.17
CA PHE A 73 19.62 13.52 13.13
C PHE A 73 18.54 12.45 13.22
N LEU A 74 18.51 11.55 12.23
CA LEU A 74 17.67 10.37 12.24
C LEU A 74 18.21 9.36 13.27
N MET A 75 17.29 8.59 13.83
CA MET A 75 17.62 7.58 14.83
C MET A 75 18.59 6.54 14.27
N ARG A 76 19.58 6.15 15.08
CA ARG A 76 20.50 5.05 14.75
C ARG A 76 19.82 3.68 14.86
N GLN A 77 18.97 3.54 15.88
CA GLN A 77 18.19 2.33 16.11
C GLN A 77 17.02 2.27 15.12
N LYS A 78 16.89 1.12 14.46
CA LYS A 78 15.85 0.89 13.45
C LYS A 78 14.49 0.61 14.09
N GLN A 79 14.49 0.05 15.30
CA GLN A 79 13.30 -0.34 16.03
C GLN A 79 13.17 0.41 17.35
N VAL A 80 11.93 0.68 17.77
CA VAL A 80 11.58 1.30 19.05
C VAL A 80 10.35 0.55 19.58
N HIS A 81 10.43 0.07 20.83
CA HIS A 81 9.38 -0.77 21.45
C HIS A 81 8.94 -1.97 20.58
N GLY A 82 9.87 -2.55 19.82
CA GLY A 82 9.60 -3.68 18.93
C GLY A 82 8.97 -3.33 17.57
N PHE A 83 8.69 -2.05 17.30
CA PHE A 83 8.16 -1.56 16.02
C PHE A 83 9.24 -0.91 15.17
N GLN A 84 9.05 -0.93 13.84
CA GLN A 84 9.87 -0.25 12.84
C GLN A 84 9.00 0.64 11.95
N THR A 85 9.56 1.74 11.44
CA THR A 85 8.91 2.50 10.36
C THR A 85 8.64 1.58 9.17
N GLY A 86 7.39 1.60 8.71
CA GLY A 86 6.89 0.77 7.62
C GLY A 86 6.08 -0.44 8.08
N ASP A 87 6.11 -0.82 9.36
CA ASP A 87 5.26 -1.90 9.87
C ASP A 87 3.78 -1.55 9.73
N MET A 88 2.94 -2.55 9.44
CA MET A 88 1.48 -2.40 9.46
C MET A 88 0.98 -2.65 10.88
N VAL A 89 0.21 -1.69 11.42
CA VAL A 89 -0.32 -1.76 12.78
C VAL A 89 -1.81 -1.44 12.80
N ARG A 90 -2.49 -1.97 13.82
CA ARG A 90 -3.81 -1.51 14.24
C ARG A 90 -3.67 -0.84 15.58
N ALA A 91 -3.98 0.44 15.66
CA ALA A 91 -4.04 1.16 16.93
C ALA A 91 -5.48 1.32 17.39
N ILE A 92 -5.76 0.95 18.65
CA ILE A 92 -7.06 1.15 19.29
C ILE A 92 -6.86 2.16 20.41
N VAL A 93 -7.28 3.41 20.16
CA VAL A 93 -7.13 4.51 21.12
C VAL A 93 -8.43 4.66 21.92
N PRO A 94 -8.40 4.53 23.25
CA PRO A 94 -9.61 4.48 24.05
C PRO A 94 -10.30 5.84 24.20
N THR A 95 -9.53 6.94 24.33
CA THR A 95 -10.07 8.26 24.69
C THR A 95 -9.31 9.42 24.03
N GLY A 96 -9.90 10.61 24.08
CA GLY A 96 -9.31 11.86 23.61
C GLY A 96 -9.58 12.15 22.13
N LYS A 97 -8.93 13.20 21.60
CA LYS A 97 -9.17 13.71 20.24
C LYS A 97 -8.96 12.69 19.11
N LYS A 98 -8.16 11.65 19.37
CA LYS A 98 -7.81 10.60 18.40
C LYS A 98 -8.39 9.25 18.84
N ALA A 99 -9.47 9.25 19.61
CA ALA A 99 -10.14 8.02 19.99
C ALA A 99 -10.65 7.30 18.73
N GLY A 100 -10.61 5.97 18.76
CA GLY A 100 -11.03 5.12 17.65
C GLY A 100 -9.97 4.11 17.21
N THR A 101 -10.27 3.43 16.10
CA THR A 101 -9.38 2.43 15.51
C THR A 101 -8.70 2.98 14.26
N HIS A 102 -7.37 2.91 14.25
CA HIS A 102 -6.53 3.38 13.17
C HIS A 102 -5.69 2.22 12.65
N THR A 103 -5.96 1.77 11.43
CA THR A 103 -5.16 0.74 10.76
C THR A 103 -4.33 1.38 9.67
N GLY A 104 -3.03 1.09 9.66
CA GLY A 104 -2.15 1.70 8.68
C GLY A 104 -0.67 1.45 8.95
N ARG A 105 0.16 1.97 8.04
CA ARG A 105 1.60 1.88 8.18
C ARG A 105 2.11 2.87 9.21
N VAL A 106 3.03 2.43 10.05
CA VAL A 106 3.56 3.25 11.14
C VAL A 106 4.84 3.99 10.74
N ALA A 107 4.97 5.25 11.14
CA ALA A 107 6.23 5.97 11.23
C ALA A 107 6.57 6.18 12.71
N ILE A 108 7.63 5.52 13.15
CA ILE A 108 8.00 5.47 14.57
C ILE A 108 8.86 6.67 14.97
N ARG A 109 8.86 6.98 16.28
CA ARG A 109 9.74 7.97 16.91
C ARG A 109 10.36 7.37 18.17
N LYS A 110 11.54 7.87 18.55
CA LYS A 110 12.28 7.40 19.74
C LYS A 110 11.45 7.50 21.02
N THR A 111 10.54 8.47 21.07
CA THR A 111 9.65 8.73 22.20
C THR A 111 8.57 7.67 22.39
N GLY A 112 8.39 6.74 21.45
CA GLY A 112 7.28 5.77 21.47
C GLY A 112 5.93 6.38 21.08
N SER A 113 5.94 7.60 20.52
CA SER A 113 4.76 8.26 19.95
C SER A 113 4.83 8.20 18.42
N PHE A 114 3.92 7.47 17.80
CA PHE A 114 3.96 7.06 16.41
C PHE A 114 2.97 7.82 15.55
N ASN A 115 3.27 7.93 14.25
CA ASN A 115 2.31 8.41 13.26
C ASN A 115 1.81 7.21 12.46
N ILE A 116 0.50 7.10 12.26
CA ILE A 116 -0.12 6.01 11.50
C ILE A 116 -0.70 6.61 10.23
N GLN A 117 -0.26 6.10 9.08
CA GLN A 117 -0.83 6.46 7.79
C GLN A 117 -2.06 5.59 7.53
N ALA A 118 -3.23 6.10 7.92
CA ALA A 118 -4.51 5.48 7.64
C ALA A 118 -5.05 5.92 6.28
N GLU A 119 -6.10 5.26 5.80
CA GLU A 119 -6.74 5.54 4.51
C GLU A 119 -7.25 6.99 4.42
N TYR A 120 -7.83 7.52 5.51
CA TYR A 120 -8.30 8.90 5.61
C TYR A 120 -7.21 9.92 6.01
N GLY A 121 -5.95 9.49 6.07
CA GLY A 121 -4.80 10.37 6.32
C GLY A 121 -3.94 10.02 7.52
N ALA A 122 -2.95 10.88 7.78
CA ALA A 122 -1.95 10.65 8.81
C ALA A 122 -2.47 11.00 10.22
N VAL A 123 -2.62 9.99 11.07
CA VAL A 123 -2.95 10.17 12.49
C VAL A 123 -1.66 10.22 13.29
N GLN A 124 -1.32 11.40 13.80
CA GLN A 124 -0.02 11.63 14.44
C GLN A 124 -0.05 11.39 15.94
N GLY A 125 1.09 11.03 16.52
CA GLY A 125 1.32 11.04 17.96
C GLY A 125 0.55 9.99 18.77
N ILE A 126 0.34 8.81 18.22
CA ILE A 126 -0.32 7.66 18.86
C ILE A 126 0.71 6.90 19.72
N SER A 127 0.39 6.64 20.99
CA SER A 127 1.29 5.87 21.86
C SER A 127 1.44 4.43 21.34
N HIS A 128 2.68 3.91 21.32
CA HIS A 128 2.97 2.53 20.95
C HIS A 128 2.17 1.49 21.75
N LYS A 129 1.77 1.83 22.99
CA LYS A 129 0.96 0.97 23.87
C LYS A 129 -0.41 0.64 23.27
N TYR A 130 -0.93 1.50 22.42
CA TYR A 130 -2.20 1.29 21.74
C TYR A 130 -2.04 0.55 20.41
N CYS A 131 -0.81 0.35 19.93
CA CYS A 131 -0.53 -0.27 18.65
C CYS A 131 -0.39 -1.78 18.82
N THR A 132 -1.14 -2.53 18.04
CA THR A 132 -0.96 -3.96 17.83
C THR A 132 -0.38 -4.20 16.44
N PHE A 133 0.54 -5.14 16.37
CA PHE A 133 1.21 -5.52 15.15
C PHE A 133 0.31 -6.33 14.22
N ILE A 134 0.32 -6.01 12.91
CA ILE A 134 -0.34 -6.82 11.86
C ILE A 134 0.71 -7.49 10.99
N GLN A 135 1.67 -6.71 10.45
CA GLN A 135 2.65 -7.20 9.49
C GLN A 135 3.97 -6.43 9.57
N ARG A 136 5.10 -7.14 9.37
CA ARG A 136 6.46 -6.54 9.35
C ARG A 136 6.65 -5.77 8.05
N SER A 137 7.43 -4.70 8.13
CA SER A 137 7.91 -4.00 6.95
C SER A 137 8.78 -4.93 6.09
N ASP A 138 8.21 -5.44 5.01
CA ASP A 138 8.87 -6.27 3.98
C ASP A 138 9.33 -5.47 2.75
N GLY A 139 9.08 -4.16 2.73
CA GLY A 139 9.44 -3.27 1.62
C GLY A 139 8.27 -2.97 0.68
N TYR A 140 7.11 -3.60 0.89
CA TYR A 140 5.90 -3.34 0.14
C TYR A 140 4.86 -2.60 1.00
N GLY A 141 3.90 -1.99 0.33
CA GLY A 141 2.70 -1.40 0.90
C GLY A 141 1.49 -2.09 0.31
N TYR A 142 0.51 -2.39 1.16
CA TYR A 142 -0.65 -3.21 0.85
C TYR A 142 -1.90 -2.35 1.01
N TYR A 143 -2.71 -2.27 -0.05
CA TYR A 143 -3.90 -1.43 -0.09
C TYR A 143 -5.06 -2.21 -0.67
N VAL A 144 -6.14 -2.35 0.10
CA VAL A 144 -7.37 -2.97 -0.40
C VAL A 144 -8.16 -1.91 -1.15
N THR A 145 -8.31 -2.09 -2.46
CA THR A 145 -9.14 -1.21 -3.30
C THR A 145 -10.49 -1.87 -3.51
N LEU A 146 -11.55 -1.26 -2.96
CA LEU A 146 -12.91 -1.68 -3.19
C LEU A 146 -13.34 -1.35 -4.62
N PHE A 147 -14.17 -2.22 -5.22
CA PHE A 147 -14.61 -2.07 -6.60
C PHE A 147 -15.38 -0.78 -6.87
N SER A 148 -16.16 -0.29 -5.89
CA SER A 148 -16.93 0.96 -5.98
C SER A 148 -16.08 2.21 -6.23
N ASN A 149 -14.76 2.13 -6.03
CA ASN A 149 -13.83 3.25 -6.23
C ASN A 149 -13.26 3.30 -7.66
N LEU A 150 -13.65 2.36 -8.54
CA LEU A 150 -13.14 2.24 -9.92
C LEU A 150 -13.97 3.03 -10.95
N THR A 151 -15.00 3.74 -10.53
CA THR A 151 -15.86 4.59 -11.39
C THR A 151 -15.23 5.95 -11.76
N GLY A 152 -13.99 6.21 -11.35
CA GLY A 152 -13.22 7.41 -11.72
C GLY A 152 -12.24 7.13 -12.85
N GLU A 153 -12.40 7.87 -13.94
CA GLU A 153 -11.54 8.06 -15.12
C GLU A 153 -10.12 7.46 -15.09
N ALA A 154 -9.73 6.91 -16.25
CA ALA A 154 -8.36 6.59 -16.59
C ALA A 154 -7.43 7.77 -16.28
N GLY A 155 -6.56 7.65 -15.27
CA GLY A 155 -5.44 8.58 -15.11
C GLY A 155 -5.05 9.06 -13.71
N ARG A 156 -5.58 8.50 -12.61
CA ARG A 156 -5.01 8.82 -11.28
C ARG A 156 -4.26 7.64 -10.68
N ALA A 157 -2.95 7.64 -10.92
CA ALA A 157 -2.00 6.90 -10.10
C ALA A 157 -2.18 7.35 -8.65
N VAL A 158 -2.59 6.45 -7.77
CA VAL A 158 -2.59 6.68 -6.33
C VAL A 158 -1.13 6.76 -5.88
N ALA A 159 -0.67 7.99 -5.64
CA ALA A 159 0.63 8.30 -5.07
C ALA A 159 0.67 7.95 -3.57
#